data_AF-A0A2V8QN86-F1
#
_entry.id   AF-A0A2V8QN86-F1
#
_cell.length_a   1.000
_cell.length_b   1.000
_cell.length_c   1.000
_cell.angle_alpha   90.00
_cell.angle_beta   90.00
_cell.angle_gamma   90.00
#
_symmetry.space_group_name_H-M   'P 1'
#
loop_
_entity.id
_entity.type
_entity.pdbx_description
1 polymer ?
#
loop_
_entity_poly.entity_id
_entity_poly.type
_entity_poly.pdbx_seq_one_letter_code
_entity_poly.pdbx_strand_id
1 'polypeptide(L)'
;MPPVDDRRFDDLVAEARTRIARYTPEWTPVWTDVNDSDPGVTLVQLFAWLTEMLIYRLGKVPELNYLKFLQLLGIELQPAEPATAEITFPVLETFADPYVIVPLRTQVSAEATDGGRPVTFEIERALYALTPRLASVQAFDGFDYSDVTADNDEPALGFEPFGPRAEKDSALLLGFKYDKEFPAQIELNLTFFAFTGNSAAQVSDCGLPETQVFASAQLDWEYWNGSEWRTLSLLKDETRALTRSGHVYLKTPSKGALQTGTFGVVTAPRHWIRARVAGGGYESPPKLLAVRTNTVNAIQAETARDEVLGGSTGRPNQVFRLANTPVLSGTLKLEVDEGDGFRAWAAVGDFFGSGPEDLHYVLNRTSGEVRFGDGVNGRIPVGNVNNARANIVAREYRFGGGKRGNVAAASIKTLLTSVTGVDDAKVGNLLAATSGRDEETLDEAKKRAPLTIKSKCRAVTNEDACEVAAALSSELSRRARARRGDRHRRARQRRAKPHAERRHDPHGLRVPEPTPPPHDRGLRRPTDL
;
A
#
# COMPACT_ATOMS: atom_id res chain seq x y z
N MET A 1 -9.77 -28.91 5.74
CA MET A 1 -9.40 -30.20 5.11
C MET A 1 -10.36 -31.26 5.61
N PRO A 2 -10.71 -32.28 4.81
CA PRO A 2 -11.57 -33.36 5.30
C PRO A 2 -10.93 -34.04 6.52
N PRO A 3 -11.71 -34.45 7.53
CA PRO A 3 -11.20 -35.20 8.67
C PRO A 3 -10.62 -36.54 8.19
N VAL A 4 -9.49 -36.95 8.79
CA VAL A 4 -8.85 -38.24 8.48
C VAL A 4 -9.69 -39.40 9.02
N ASP A 5 -10.27 -39.20 10.20
CA ASP A 5 -11.16 -40.10 10.91
C ASP A 5 -12.05 -39.23 11.81
N ASP A 6 -13.37 -39.44 11.77
CA ASP A 6 -14.38 -38.65 12.46
C ASP A 6 -15.10 -39.42 13.58
N ARG A 7 -14.68 -40.66 13.86
CA ARG A 7 -15.23 -41.50 14.92
C ARG A 7 -15.03 -40.87 16.30
N ARG A 8 -16.08 -40.87 17.10
CA ARG A 8 -16.09 -40.42 18.50
C ARG A 8 -16.11 -41.59 19.47
N PHE A 9 -15.97 -41.31 20.75
CA PHE A 9 -16.06 -42.30 21.83
C PHE A 9 -17.20 -43.32 21.64
N ASP A 10 -18.43 -42.85 21.41
CA ASP A 10 -19.60 -43.73 21.28
C ASP A 10 -19.50 -44.66 20.07
N ASP A 11 -18.99 -44.16 18.94
CA ASP A 11 -18.78 -44.94 17.73
C ASP A 11 -17.75 -46.06 17.98
N LEU A 12 -16.67 -45.73 18.70
CA LEU A 12 -15.60 -46.66 19.03
C LEU A 12 -16.05 -47.73 20.04
N VAL A 13 -16.86 -47.35 21.03
CA VAL A 13 -17.44 -48.30 22.01
C VAL A 13 -18.43 -49.22 21.29
N ALA A 14 -19.32 -48.69 20.47
CA ALA A 14 -20.28 -49.48 19.70
C ALA A 14 -19.57 -50.46 18.76
N GLU A 15 -18.56 -49.98 18.02
CA GLU A 15 -17.75 -50.81 17.13
C GLU A 15 -17.02 -51.91 17.89
N ALA A 16 -16.36 -51.58 19.01
CA ALA A 16 -15.69 -52.57 19.85
C ALA A 16 -16.65 -53.63 20.37
N ARG A 17 -17.85 -53.24 20.85
CA ARG A 17 -18.89 -54.18 21.31
C ARG A 17 -19.31 -55.17 20.22
N THR A 18 -19.51 -54.71 18.99
CA THR A 18 -19.84 -55.60 17.87
C THR A 18 -18.71 -56.58 17.51
N ARG A 19 -17.46 -56.20 17.78
CA ARG A 19 -16.27 -57.00 17.48
C ARG A 19 -15.99 -58.08 18.53
N ILE A 20 -16.35 -57.87 19.79
CA ILE A 20 -16.15 -58.86 20.89
C ILE A 20 -16.72 -60.23 20.48
N ALA A 21 -17.99 -60.29 20.07
CA ALA A 21 -18.64 -61.53 19.67
C ALA A 21 -17.95 -62.25 18.49
N ARG A 22 -17.24 -61.50 17.64
CA ARG A 22 -16.57 -62.03 16.45
C ARG A 22 -15.14 -62.50 16.72
N TYR A 23 -14.41 -61.81 17.59
CA TYR A 23 -12.98 -62.03 17.79
C TYR A 23 -12.63 -62.77 19.09
N THR A 24 -13.57 -62.88 20.03
CA THR A 24 -13.39 -63.64 21.28
C THR A 24 -14.55 -64.63 21.51
N PRO A 25 -14.83 -65.55 20.57
CA PRO A 25 -15.92 -66.53 20.71
C PRO A 25 -15.74 -67.45 21.93
N GLU A 26 -14.51 -67.70 22.36
CA GLU A 26 -14.18 -68.49 23.54
C GLU A 26 -14.57 -67.82 24.86
N TRP A 27 -14.79 -66.49 24.87
CA TRP A 27 -15.23 -65.74 26.03
C TRP A 27 -16.75 -65.63 26.14
N THR A 28 -17.48 -65.87 25.04
CA THR A 28 -18.96 -65.80 25.00
C THR A 28 -19.68 -66.65 26.07
N PRO A 29 -19.20 -67.83 26.47
CA PRO A 29 -19.84 -68.62 27.52
C PRO A 29 -19.63 -68.08 28.95
N VAL A 30 -18.60 -67.23 29.17
CA VAL A 30 -18.14 -66.80 30.50
C VAL A 30 -18.40 -65.30 30.73
N TRP A 31 -18.31 -64.50 29.67
CA TRP A 31 -18.56 -63.07 29.71
C TRP A 31 -19.98 -62.77 29.20
N THR A 32 -20.94 -62.82 30.11
CA THR A 32 -22.36 -62.64 29.82
C THR A 32 -22.88 -61.25 30.21
N ASP A 33 -22.15 -60.51 31.04
CA ASP A 33 -22.51 -59.17 31.48
C ASP A 33 -21.83 -58.11 30.60
N VAL A 34 -22.62 -57.42 29.79
CA VAL A 34 -22.16 -56.33 28.89
C VAL A 34 -22.69 -54.97 29.34
N ASN A 35 -23.09 -54.85 30.61
CA ASN A 35 -23.46 -53.56 31.20
C ASN A 35 -22.24 -52.66 31.41
N ASP A 36 -22.45 -51.36 31.54
CA ASP A 36 -21.37 -50.40 31.74
C ASP A 36 -20.58 -50.61 33.05
N SER A 37 -21.20 -51.28 34.03
CA SER A 37 -20.57 -51.65 35.30
C SER A 37 -19.59 -52.83 35.19
N ASP A 38 -19.57 -53.54 34.06
CA ASP A 38 -18.66 -54.67 33.85
C ASP A 38 -17.21 -54.17 33.68
N PRO A 39 -16.22 -54.78 34.36
CA PRO A 39 -14.82 -54.39 34.22
C PRO A 39 -14.28 -54.52 32.79
N GLY A 40 -14.74 -55.50 32.01
CA GLY A 40 -14.35 -55.68 30.61
C GLY A 40 -14.90 -54.56 29.73
N VAL A 41 -16.16 -54.17 29.93
CA VAL A 41 -16.78 -53.01 29.27
C VAL A 41 -16.10 -51.71 29.68
N THR A 42 -15.72 -51.56 30.95
CA THR A 42 -14.93 -50.41 31.43
C THR A 42 -13.57 -50.32 30.71
N LEU A 43 -12.89 -51.45 30.48
CA LEU A 43 -11.67 -51.47 29.67
C LEU A 43 -11.93 -51.06 28.22
N VAL A 44 -13.02 -51.53 27.61
CA VAL A 44 -13.42 -51.11 26.26
C VAL A 44 -13.64 -49.59 26.19
N GLN A 45 -14.34 -49.02 27.17
CA GLN A 45 -14.54 -47.57 27.27
C GLN A 45 -13.20 -46.83 27.46
N LEU A 46 -12.30 -47.31 28.31
CA LEU A 46 -10.97 -46.72 28.49
C LEU A 46 -10.17 -46.72 27.19
N PHE A 47 -10.14 -47.85 26.46
CA PHE A 47 -9.44 -47.95 25.19
C PHE A 47 -10.11 -47.12 24.09
N ALA A 48 -11.44 -47.01 24.09
CA ALA A 48 -12.17 -46.11 23.18
C ALA A 48 -11.78 -44.65 23.43
N TRP A 49 -11.70 -44.23 24.70
CA TRP A 49 -11.25 -42.89 25.07
C TRP A 49 -9.78 -42.62 24.65
N LEU A 50 -8.86 -43.56 24.92
CA LEU A 50 -7.47 -43.46 24.46
C LEU A 50 -7.38 -43.38 22.93
N THR A 51 -8.21 -44.14 22.22
CA THR A 51 -8.27 -44.15 20.76
C THR A 51 -8.81 -42.84 20.22
N GLU A 52 -9.87 -42.28 20.81
CA GLU A 52 -10.40 -40.96 20.46
C GLU A 52 -9.34 -39.86 20.64
N MET A 53 -8.54 -39.91 21.72
CA MET A 53 -7.40 -39.00 21.90
C MET A 53 -6.36 -39.12 20.78
N LEU A 54 -6.08 -40.35 20.31
CA LEU A 54 -5.17 -40.59 19.19
C LEU A 54 -5.76 -40.10 17.87
N ILE A 55 -7.04 -40.35 17.61
CA ILE A 55 -7.77 -39.85 16.43
C ILE A 55 -7.74 -38.32 16.41
N TYR A 56 -7.99 -37.67 17.54
CA TYR A 56 -7.90 -36.21 17.67
C TYR A 56 -6.51 -35.69 17.29
N ARG A 57 -5.44 -36.31 17.81
CA ARG A 57 -4.05 -35.93 17.47
C ARG A 57 -3.74 -36.16 16.00
N LEU A 58 -4.14 -37.30 15.44
CA LEU A 58 -3.94 -37.62 14.03
C LEU A 58 -4.71 -36.65 13.12
N GLY A 59 -5.90 -36.22 13.53
CA GLY A 59 -6.71 -35.23 12.83
C GLY A 59 -6.03 -33.86 12.70
N LYS A 60 -5.02 -33.54 13.53
CA LYS A 60 -4.21 -32.31 13.42
C LYS A 60 -3.04 -32.41 12.45
N VAL A 61 -2.61 -33.62 12.10
CA VAL A 61 -1.44 -33.85 11.23
C VAL A 61 -1.60 -33.23 9.83
N PRO A 62 -2.73 -33.35 9.13
CA PRO A 62 -2.88 -32.75 7.80
C PRO A 62 -2.68 -31.24 7.79
N GLU A 63 -3.18 -30.54 8.81
CA GLU A 63 -3.04 -29.09 8.93
C GLU A 63 -1.57 -28.71 9.18
N LEU A 64 -0.89 -29.40 10.11
CA LEU A 64 0.53 -29.17 10.37
C LEU A 64 1.40 -29.46 9.14
N ASN A 65 1.08 -30.52 8.39
CA ASN A 65 1.77 -30.83 7.14
C ASN A 65 1.57 -29.72 6.11
N TYR A 66 0.35 -29.20 5.95
CA TYR A 66 0.09 -28.08 5.05
C TYR A 66 0.92 -26.86 5.41
N LEU A 67 1.00 -26.51 6.70
CA LEU A 67 1.85 -25.41 7.18
C LEU A 67 3.33 -25.65 6.90
N LYS A 68 3.81 -26.88 7.11
CA LYS A 68 5.19 -27.21 6.83
C LYS A 68 5.50 -27.13 5.33
N PHE A 69 4.57 -27.54 4.46
CA PHE A 69 4.71 -27.34 3.02
C PHE A 69 4.76 -25.85 2.63
N LEU A 70 3.92 -25.00 3.24
CA LEU A 70 3.98 -23.55 3.02
C LEU A 70 5.35 -22.99 3.40
N GLN A 71 5.88 -23.38 4.57
CA GLN A 71 7.22 -22.98 5.02
C GLN A 71 8.32 -23.46 4.06
N LEU A 72 8.24 -24.71 3.59
CA LEU A 72 9.20 -25.28 2.63
C LEU A 72 9.17 -24.55 1.28
N LEU A 73 8.01 -24.02 0.89
CA LEU A 73 7.84 -23.20 -0.31
C LEU A 73 8.26 -21.73 -0.10
N GLY A 74 8.73 -21.36 1.10
CA GLY A 74 9.09 -19.98 1.44
C GLY A 74 7.89 -19.04 1.53
N ILE A 75 6.68 -19.58 1.71
CA ILE A 75 5.47 -18.77 1.88
C ILE A 75 5.39 -18.34 3.33
N GLU A 76 5.78 -17.10 3.59
CA GLU A 76 5.65 -16.44 4.87
C GLU A 76 4.35 -15.64 4.95
N LEU A 77 3.90 -15.32 6.17
CA LEU A 77 2.80 -14.40 6.40
C LEU A 77 3.21 -13.00 5.96
N GLN A 78 2.30 -12.26 5.33
CA GLN A 78 2.58 -10.85 5.04
C GLN A 78 2.59 -10.06 6.36
N PRO A 79 3.68 -9.31 6.65
CA PRO A 79 3.78 -8.55 7.88
C PRO A 79 2.75 -7.41 7.90
N ALA A 80 2.48 -6.88 9.09
CA ALA A 80 1.61 -5.72 9.22
C ALA A 80 2.16 -4.52 8.42
N GLU A 81 1.26 -3.72 7.86
CA GLU A 81 1.59 -2.51 7.11
C GLU A 81 1.14 -1.26 7.87
N PRO A 82 1.94 -0.18 7.81
CA PRO A 82 1.61 1.08 8.45
C PRO A 82 0.50 1.81 7.71
N ALA A 83 -0.37 2.44 8.49
CA ALA A 83 -1.28 3.44 7.95
C ALA A 83 -0.50 4.69 7.53
N THR A 84 -1.04 5.41 6.55
CA THR A 84 -0.48 6.64 6.02
C THR A 84 -1.51 7.76 6.14
N ALA A 85 -1.05 8.97 6.42
CA ALA A 85 -1.89 10.14 6.58
C ALA A 85 -1.17 11.41 6.12
N GLU A 86 -1.94 12.37 5.61
CA GLU A 86 -1.45 13.73 5.35
C GLU A 86 -1.74 14.60 6.56
N ILE A 87 -0.69 15.08 7.25
CA ILE A 87 -0.81 15.89 8.46
C ILE A 87 -0.42 17.33 8.14
N THR A 88 -1.28 18.26 8.51
CA THR A 88 -1.05 19.71 8.37
C THR A 88 -0.46 20.27 9.65
N PHE A 89 0.59 21.09 9.51
CA PHE A 89 1.27 21.81 10.58
C PHE A 89 1.08 23.32 10.39
N PRO A 90 -0.02 23.91 10.89
CA PRO A 90 -0.23 25.35 10.80
C PRO A 90 0.82 26.10 11.61
N VAL A 91 1.26 27.25 11.11
CA VAL A 91 2.19 28.14 11.83
C VAL A 91 1.40 29.26 12.50
N LEU A 92 1.82 29.66 13.71
CA LEU A 92 1.24 30.77 14.45
C LEU A 92 1.37 32.09 13.66
N GLU A 93 0.29 32.87 13.55
CA GLU A 93 0.34 34.16 12.83
C GLU A 93 1.31 35.15 13.45
N THR A 94 1.50 35.05 14.77
CA THR A 94 2.40 35.88 15.56
C THR A 94 3.87 35.47 15.44
N PHE A 95 4.17 34.37 14.76
CA PHE A 95 5.54 33.91 14.60
C PHE A 95 6.37 34.93 13.81
N ALA A 96 7.58 35.20 14.28
CA ALA A 96 8.40 36.29 13.77
C ALA A 96 8.89 36.01 12.34
N ASP A 97 9.37 34.79 12.12
CA ASP A 97 9.97 34.34 10.87
C ASP A 97 8.91 33.92 9.83
N PRO A 98 9.25 33.96 8.53
CA PRO A 98 8.30 33.65 7.47
C PRO A 98 8.04 32.14 7.29
N TYR A 99 8.79 31.28 7.98
CA TYR A 99 8.56 29.83 8.02
C TYR A 99 9.16 29.21 9.29
N VAL A 100 8.69 28.00 9.61
CA VAL A 100 9.19 27.11 10.66
C VAL A 100 9.72 25.83 10.00
N ILE A 101 10.83 25.29 10.50
CA ILE A 101 11.31 23.97 10.08
C ILE A 101 10.69 22.92 10.99
N VAL A 102 9.87 22.05 10.43
CA VAL A 102 9.37 20.84 11.10
C VAL A 102 10.36 19.70 10.78
N PRO A 103 11.13 19.20 11.76
CA PRO A 103 12.16 18.19 11.51
C PRO A 103 11.60 16.84 11.07
N LEU A 104 12.40 16.07 10.34
CA LEU A 104 12.12 14.65 10.07
C LEU A 104 11.87 13.90 11.39
N ARG A 105 10.93 12.95 11.39
CA ARG A 105 10.50 12.18 12.58
C ARG A 105 9.77 12.99 13.66
N THR A 106 9.31 14.22 13.38
CA THR A 106 8.32 14.85 14.26
C THR A 106 7.12 13.92 14.45
N GLN A 107 6.79 13.65 15.71
CA GLN A 107 5.75 12.71 16.11
C GLN A 107 4.44 13.44 16.41
N VAL A 108 3.34 12.90 15.91
CA VAL A 108 1.96 13.33 16.20
C VAL A 108 1.13 12.10 16.53
N SER A 109 0.28 12.16 17.54
CA SER A 109 -0.58 11.04 17.91
C SER A 109 -2.06 11.27 17.61
N ALA A 110 -2.75 10.17 17.34
CA ALA A 110 -4.20 10.06 17.41
C ALA A 110 -4.62 9.23 18.62
N GLU A 111 -5.81 9.53 19.14
CA GLU A 111 -6.46 8.63 20.09
C GLU A 111 -6.78 7.30 19.42
N ALA A 112 -6.56 6.21 20.14
CA ALA A 112 -6.83 4.88 19.62
C ALA A 112 -8.35 4.62 19.64
N THR A 113 -8.87 4.08 18.53
CA THR A 113 -10.29 3.75 18.41
C THR A 113 -10.74 2.64 19.37
N ASP A 114 -9.81 1.83 19.86
CA ASP A 114 -10.04 0.72 20.78
C ASP A 114 -9.85 1.09 22.26
N GLY A 115 -9.62 2.39 22.58
CA GLY A 115 -9.31 2.85 23.94
C GLY A 115 -7.95 2.40 24.46
N GLY A 116 -7.10 1.82 23.59
CA GLY A 116 -5.74 1.42 23.91
C GLY A 116 -4.76 2.61 23.95
N ARG A 117 -3.46 2.29 23.87
CA ARG A 117 -2.41 3.32 23.80
C ARG A 117 -2.59 4.17 22.53
N PRO A 118 -2.35 5.50 22.60
CA PRO A 118 -2.38 6.40 21.45
C PRO A 118 -1.54 5.86 20.30
N VAL A 119 -1.98 6.18 19.08
CA VAL A 119 -1.35 5.74 17.85
C VAL A 119 -0.44 6.85 17.35
N THR A 120 0.86 6.58 17.32
CA THR A 120 1.88 7.55 16.87
C THR A 120 2.09 7.52 15.37
N PHE A 121 2.21 8.70 14.78
CA PHE A 121 2.60 8.94 13.40
C PHE A 121 3.91 9.74 13.36
N GLU A 122 4.80 9.39 12.45
CA GLU A 122 6.04 10.11 12.18
C GLU A 122 6.07 10.62 10.75
N ILE A 123 6.47 11.88 10.59
CA ILE A 123 6.68 12.44 9.25
C ILE A 123 7.91 11.85 8.57
N GLU A 124 7.84 11.66 7.25
CA GLU A 124 8.89 10.99 6.47
C GLU A 124 9.87 11.94 5.79
N ARG A 125 9.59 13.24 5.83
CA ARG A 125 10.46 14.31 5.35
C ARG A 125 10.37 15.51 6.27
N ALA A 126 11.46 16.28 6.38
CA ALA A 126 11.39 17.59 7.00
C ALA A 126 10.53 18.52 6.13
N LEU A 127 9.85 19.48 6.75
CA LEU A 127 8.94 20.40 6.09
C LEU A 127 9.29 21.85 6.45
N TYR A 128 9.38 22.72 5.45
CA TYR A 128 9.34 24.17 5.64
C TYR A 128 7.87 24.61 5.75
N ALA A 129 7.35 24.70 6.97
CA ALA A 129 5.99 25.15 7.23
C ALA A 129 5.94 26.68 7.14
N LEU A 130 5.14 27.20 6.20
CA LEU A 130 5.05 28.62 5.89
C LEU A 130 4.14 29.37 6.86
N THR A 131 4.55 30.58 7.25
CA THR A 131 3.69 31.54 7.94
C THR A 131 2.63 32.16 7.01
N PRO A 132 2.92 32.49 5.72
CA PRO A 132 1.89 32.84 4.74
C PRO A 132 0.80 31.78 4.65
N ARG A 133 -0.47 32.18 4.79
CA ARG A 133 -1.61 31.25 4.76
C ARG A 133 -2.32 31.33 3.42
N LEU A 134 -2.66 30.18 2.85
CA LEU A 134 -3.58 30.11 1.73
C LEU A 134 -4.94 30.61 2.18
N ALA A 135 -5.36 31.78 1.69
CA ALA A 135 -6.55 32.48 2.16
C ALA A 135 -7.61 32.66 1.07
N SER A 136 -7.25 32.40 -0.19
CA SER A 136 -8.16 32.53 -1.32
C SER A 136 -7.77 31.51 -2.39
N VAL A 137 -8.76 30.81 -2.93
CA VAL A 137 -8.60 29.85 -4.04
C VAL A 137 -9.62 30.22 -5.11
N GLN A 138 -9.15 30.48 -6.32
CA GLN A 138 -10.03 30.83 -7.45
C GLN A 138 -9.74 29.90 -8.63
N ALA A 139 -10.79 29.50 -9.35
CA ALA A 139 -10.66 28.85 -10.64
C ALA A 139 -10.93 29.86 -11.75
N PHE A 140 -10.17 29.76 -12.83
CA PHE A 140 -10.33 30.53 -14.05
C PHE A 140 -10.53 29.56 -15.21
N ASP A 141 -11.67 29.63 -15.88
CA ASP A 141 -12.02 28.69 -16.96
C ASP A 141 -11.51 29.12 -18.34
N GLY A 142 -10.86 30.28 -18.44
CA GLY A 142 -10.43 30.91 -19.70
C GLY A 142 -11.21 32.18 -20.02
N PHE A 143 -12.37 32.38 -19.37
CA PHE A 143 -13.23 33.54 -19.56
C PHE A 143 -13.56 34.22 -18.23
N ASP A 144 -14.04 33.47 -17.24
CA ASP A 144 -14.54 33.97 -15.97
C ASP A 144 -13.76 33.39 -14.78
N TYR A 145 -13.75 34.16 -13.69
CA TYR A 145 -13.21 33.75 -12.40
C TYR A 145 -14.35 33.28 -11.49
N SER A 146 -14.14 32.16 -10.81
CA SER A 146 -14.99 31.69 -9.72
C SER A 146 -14.18 31.59 -8.43
N ASP A 147 -14.76 32.12 -7.35
CA ASP A 147 -14.20 31.95 -6.00
C ASP A 147 -14.64 30.59 -5.44
N VAL A 148 -13.68 29.69 -5.27
CA VAL A 148 -13.87 28.32 -4.75
C VAL A 148 -13.27 28.17 -3.35
N THR A 149 -13.00 29.27 -2.65
CA THR A 149 -12.41 29.26 -1.31
C THR A 149 -13.29 28.51 -0.31
N ALA A 150 -14.60 28.72 -0.35
CA ALA A 150 -15.55 28.03 0.54
C ALA A 150 -15.55 26.50 0.30
N ASP A 151 -15.59 26.07 -0.97
CA ASP A 151 -15.53 24.64 -1.33
C ASP A 151 -14.19 24.00 -0.96
N ASN A 152 -13.10 24.78 -1.00
CA ASN A 152 -11.78 24.34 -0.58
C ASN A 152 -11.68 24.20 0.95
N ASP A 153 -12.29 25.10 1.71
CA ASP A 153 -12.25 25.11 3.18
C ASP A 153 -13.18 24.06 3.78
N GLU A 154 -14.35 23.85 3.16
CA GLU A 154 -15.32 22.80 3.48
C GLU A 154 -15.29 21.69 2.40
N PRO A 155 -14.35 20.73 2.49
CA PRO A 155 -14.10 19.70 1.47
C PRO A 155 -15.20 18.63 1.43
N ALA A 156 -16.42 18.99 1.05
CA ALA A 156 -17.55 18.06 0.92
C ALA A 156 -17.83 17.71 -0.54
N LEU A 157 -18.04 18.74 -1.37
CA LEU A 157 -18.44 18.57 -2.77
C LEU A 157 -17.26 18.63 -3.74
N GLY A 158 -16.15 19.24 -3.32
CA GLY A 158 -15.00 19.55 -4.17
C GLY A 158 -15.32 20.53 -5.29
N PHE A 159 -14.28 21.02 -5.97
CA PHE A 159 -14.35 22.05 -7.00
C PHE A 159 -13.50 21.69 -8.23
N GLU A 160 -13.78 22.37 -9.34
CA GLU A 160 -13.11 22.17 -10.62
C GLU A 160 -12.02 23.25 -10.79
N PRO A 161 -10.72 22.94 -10.61
CA PRO A 161 -9.64 23.93 -10.57
C PRO A 161 -9.42 24.69 -11.89
N PHE A 162 -9.90 24.15 -13.00
CA PHE A 162 -9.73 24.71 -14.35
C PHE A 162 -11.09 24.89 -15.06
N GLY A 163 -12.18 24.93 -14.29
CA GLY A 163 -13.53 24.89 -14.82
C GLY A 163 -13.93 23.52 -15.39
N PRO A 164 -15.14 23.41 -15.96
CA PRO A 164 -15.77 22.13 -16.30
C PRO A 164 -15.12 21.39 -17.47
N ARG A 165 -14.27 22.07 -18.24
CA ARG A 165 -13.60 21.51 -19.42
C ARG A 165 -12.09 21.46 -19.31
N ALA A 166 -11.49 22.20 -18.37
CA ALA A 166 -10.05 22.35 -18.24
C ALA A 166 -9.36 22.66 -19.59
N GLU A 167 -9.84 23.70 -20.26
CA GLU A 167 -9.33 24.12 -21.56
C GLU A 167 -7.92 24.71 -21.42
N LYS A 168 -7.25 24.92 -22.56
CA LYS A 168 -5.95 25.60 -22.57
C LYS A 168 -6.11 27.00 -21.98
N ASP A 169 -5.13 27.41 -21.19
CA ASP A 169 -5.05 28.69 -20.48
C ASP A 169 -6.04 28.88 -19.31
N SER A 170 -6.92 27.91 -19.04
CA SER A 170 -7.59 27.80 -17.75
C SER A 170 -6.57 27.68 -16.61
N ALA A 171 -6.88 28.23 -15.44
CA ALA A 171 -5.91 28.31 -14.34
C ALA A 171 -6.54 28.17 -12.95
N LEU A 172 -5.81 27.54 -12.04
CA LEU A 172 -6.08 27.54 -10.61
C LEU A 172 -5.21 28.60 -9.95
N LEU A 173 -5.81 29.57 -9.27
CA LEU A 173 -5.13 30.66 -8.58
C LEU A 173 -5.17 30.44 -7.06
N LEU A 174 -3.99 30.53 -6.43
CA LEU A 174 -3.76 30.35 -5.02
C LEU A 174 -3.28 31.68 -4.42
N GLY A 175 -4.14 32.30 -3.62
CA GLY A 175 -3.92 33.60 -2.99
C GLY A 175 -3.50 33.45 -1.54
N PHE A 176 -2.25 33.83 -1.24
CA PHE A 176 -1.70 33.78 0.10
C PHE A 176 -1.86 35.12 0.81
N LYS A 177 -2.37 35.08 2.05
CA LYS A 177 -2.38 36.22 2.97
C LYS A 177 -1.06 36.23 3.74
N TYR A 178 -0.32 37.32 3.60
CA TYR A 178 0.84 37.62 4.42
C TYR A 178 1.14 39.12 4.34
N ASP A 179 1.34 39.75 5.48
CA ASP A 179 1.54 41.21 5.55
C ASP A 179 3.02 41.61 5.42
N LYS A 180 3.93 40.62 5.35
CA LYS A 180 5.37 40.79 5.18
C LYS A 180 5.81 40.25 3.82
N GLU A 181 7.09 40.36 3.53
CA GLU A 181 7.70 39.80 2.32
C GLU A 181 7.60 38.27 2.28
N PHE A 182 7.05 37.71 1.20
CA PHE A 182 6.89 36.27 1.04
C PHE A 182 8.25 35.55 1.06
N PRO A 183 8.39 34.40 1.76
CA PRO A 183 9.66 33.71 1.88
C PRO A 183 10.24 33.28 0.52
N ALA A 184 11.50 33.63 0.30
CA ALA A 184 12.20 33.48 -0.97
C ALA A 184 13.17 32.30 -0.99
N GLN A 185 13.35 31.69 -2.16
CA GLN A 185 14.31 30.60 -2.41
C GLN A 185 14.14 29.36 -1.50
N ILE A 186 12.93 29.09 -1.02
CA ILE A 186 12.61 27.88 -0.24
C ILE A 186 11.67 26.96 -1.01
N GLU A 187 11.53 25.73 -0.55
CA GLU A 187 10.54 24.79 -1.07
C GLU A 187 9.15 25.15 -0.54
N LEU A 188 8.21 25.40 -1.46
CA LEU A 188 6.78 25.50 -1.19
C LEU A 188 6.14 24.15 -1.54
N ASN A 189 5.64 23.46 -0.52
CA ASN A 189 4.89 22.22 -0.65
C ASN A 189 3.39 22.51 -0.64
N LEU A 190 2.72 22.19 -1.75
CA LEU A 190 1.27 22.24 -1.91
C LEU A 190 0.72 20.81 -1.97
N THR A 191 -0.14 20.47 -1.02
CA THR A 191 -0.82 19.17 -1.00
C THR A 191 -2.19 19.30 -1.64
N PHE A 192 -2.40 18.53 -2.70
CA PHE A 192 -3.68 18.45 -3.42
C PHE A 192 -4.39 17.16 -3.04
N PHE A 193 -5.65 17.28 -2.66
CA PHE A 193 -6.54 16.16 -2.45
C PHE A 193 -7.46 16.07 -3.67
N ALA A 194 -7.29 15.07 -4.52
CA ALA A 194 -8.19 14.85 -5.64
C ALA A 194 -9.52 14.26 -5.13
N PHE A 195 -10.61 14.65 -5.78
CA PHE A 195 -11.92 14.09 -5.53
C PHE A 195 -11.99 12.70 -6.19
N THR A 196 -11.58 11.67 -5.45
CA THR A 196 -11.80 10.28 -5.87
C THR A 196 -13.19 9.86 -5.41
N GLY A 197 -14.19 9.88 -6.29
CA GLY A 197 -15.50 9.33 -5.94
C GLY A 197 -15.35 7.86 -5.52
N ASN A 198 -15.61 7.52 -4.25
CA ASN A 198 -15.66 6.18 -3.63
C ASN A 198 -14.70 5.07 -4.12
N SER A 199 -13.56 5.40 -4.73
CA SER A 199 -12.56 4.43 -5.17
C SER A 199 -11.23 4.71 -4.49
N ALA A 200 -11.09 4.20 -3.28
CA ALA A 200 -9.80 3.89 -2.71
C ALA A 200 -9.19 2.75 -3.54
N ALA A 201 -8.51 3.09 -4.64
CA ALA A 201 -7.68 2.12 -5.35
C ALA A 201 -6.48 1.82 -4.44
N GLN A 202 -6.45 0.62 -3.86
CA GLN A 202 -5.28 0.14 -3.14
C GLN A 202 -4.16 -0.09 -4.15
N VAL A 203 -3.04 0.62 -4.00
CA VAL A 203 -1.85 0.34 -4.79
C VAL A 203 -1.21 -0.91 -4.21
N SER A 204 -1.29 -2.04 -4.92
CA SER A 204 -0.45 -3.20 -4.62
C SER A 204 0.83 -3.12 -5.44
N ASP A 205 1.97 -3.33 -4.79
CA ASP A 205 3.23 -3.52 -5.49
C ASP A 205 3.31 -4.98 -5.98
N CYS A 206 3.40 -5.17 -7.30
CA CYS A 206 3.59 -6.49 -7.90
C CYS A 206 5.07 -6.77 -8.26
N GLY A 207 6.01 -5.94 -7.79
CA GLY A 207 7.43 -6.07 -8.14
C GLY A 207 7.71 -5.86 -9.64
N LEU A 208 6.77 -5.21 -10.35
CA LEU A 208 6.96 -4.78 -11.72
C LEU A 208 7.68 -3.44 -11.70
N PRO A 209 8.66 -3.20 -12.59
CA PRO A 209 9.27 -1.88 -12.73
C PRO A 209 8.17 -0.85 -12.99
N GLU A 210 8.27 0.30 -12.32
CA GLU A 210 7.30 1.39 -12.47
C GLU A 210 7.07 1.66 -13.96
N THR A 211 5.86 1.38 -14.43
CA THR A 211 5.52 1.67 -15.81
C THR A 211 5.45 3.19 -15.93
N GLN A 212 6.17 3.79 -16.87
CA GLN A 212 6.06 5.23 -17.12
C GLN A 212 4.62 5.54 -17.53
N VAL A 213 3.88 6.16 -16.61
CA VAL A 213 2.55 6.70 -16.87
C VAL A 213 2.71 8.20 -17.09
N PHE A 214 2.27 8.68 -18.24
CA PHE A 214 2.37 10.09 -18.62
C PHE A 214 1.16 10.88 -18.12
N ALA A 215 1.38 12.13 -17.70
CA ALA A 215 0.28 13.06 -17.43
C ALA A 215 -0.39 13.43 -18.76
N SER A 216 -1.72 13.49 -18.77
CA SER A 216 -2.52 13.83 -19.96
C SER A 216 -2.49 15.34 -20.29
N ALA A 217 -2.18 16.18 -19.29
CA ALA A 217 -2.04 17.62 -19.42
C ALA A 217 -0.69 18.11 -18.90
N GLN A 218 -0.25 19.27 -19.38
CA GLN A 218 0.92 19.99 -18.91
C GLN A 218 0.49 21.25 -18.17
N LEU A 219 0.98 21.40 -16.94
CA LEU A 219 0.73 22.59 -16.11
C LEU A 219 2.00 23.45 -16.04
N ASP A 220 1.83 24.74 -16.31
CA ASP A 220 2.85 25.74 -16.01
C ASP A 220 2.52 26.43 -14.69
N TRP A 221 3.49 26.45 -13.79
CA TRP A 221 3.38 27.17 -12.53
C TRP A 221 3.91 28.58 -12.71
N GLU A 222 3.15 29.56 -12.25
CA GLU A 222 3.45 30.97 -12.42
C GLU A 222 3.17 31.74 -11.13
N TYR A 223 3.80 32.89 -10.99
CA TYR A 223 3.61 33.79 -9.86
C TYR A 223 3.47 35.24 -10.32
N TRP A 224 2.75 36.04 -9.53
CA TRP A 224 2.58 37.46 -9.85
C TRP A 224 3.76 38.29 -9.34
N ASN A 225 4.41 39.04 -10.24
CA ASN A 225 5.55 39.89 -9.86
C ASN A 225 5.19 41.35 -9.56
N GLY A 226 3.91 41.71 -9.59
CA GLY A 226 3.43 43.10 -9.48
C GLY A 226 2.97 43.72 -10.80
N SER A 227 3.38 43.15 -11.93
CA SER A 227 3.11 43.67 -13.27
C SER A 227 2.69 42.61 -14.28
N GLU A 228 3.24 41.40 -14.19
CA GLU A 228 2.96 40.29 -15.08
C GLU A 228 3.13 38.94 -14.36
N TRP A 229 2.60 37.89 -14.98
CA TRP A 229 2.81 36.51 -14.54
C TRP A 229 4.19 36.02 -15.01
N ARG A 230 4.98 35.52 -14.07
CA ARG A 230 6.33 34.97 -14.34
C ARG A 230 6.37 33.49 -13.96
N THR A 231 7.14 32.71 -14.70
CA THR A 231 7.29 31.27 -14.46
C THR A 231 7.90 31.00 -13.08
N LEU A 232 7.30 30.06 -12.36
CA LEU A 232 7.77 29.54 -11.08
C LEU A 232 8.41 28.17 -11.29
N SER A 233 9.52 27.90 -10.61
CA SER A 233 10.25 26.64 -10.81
C SER A 233 9.52 25.47 -10.15
N LEU A 234 9.11 24.49 -10.96
CA LEU A 234 8.59 23.21 -10.50
C LEU A 234 9.74 22.27 -10.15
N LEU A 235 9.80 21.83 -8.89
CA LEU A 235 10.79 20.86 -8.42
C LEU A 235 10.31 19.43 -8.65
N LYS A 236 9.05 19.14 -8.28
CA LYS A 236 8.43 17.82 -8.43
C LYS A 236 6.91 17.92 -8.41
N ASP A 237 6.22 17.15 -9.24
CA ASP A 237 4.77 16.98 -9.23
C ASP A 237 4.41 15.50 -9.04
N GLU A 238 3.79 15.17 -7.90
CA GLU A 238 3.29 13.84 -7.60
C GLU A 238 1.81 13.65 -7.97
N THR A 239 1.10 14.73 -8.27
CA THR A 239 -0.35 14.75 -8.56
C THR A 239 -0.69 14.34 -10.00
N ARG A 240 0.33 14.23 -10.86
CA ARG A 240 0.19 14.00 -12.31
C ARG A 240 -0.76 15.02 -12.93
N ALA A 241 -0.37 16.30 -12.88
CA ALA A 241 -1.20 17.41 -13.32
C ALA A 241 -2.58 17.43 -12.63
N LEU A 242 -2.61 17.28 -11.30
CA LEU A 242 -3.82 17.33 -10.47
C LEU A 242 -4.87 16.23 -10.76
N THR A 243 -4.50 15.15 -11.46
CA THR A 243 -5.42 14.01 -11.72
C THR A 243 -5.53 13.02 -10.55
N ARG A 244 -4.61 13.10 -9.58
CA ARG A 244 -4.66 12.33 -8.33
C ARG A 244 -4.18 13.17 -7.14
N SER A 245 -4.51 12.71 -5.93
CA SER A 245 -3.96 13.31 -4.72
C SER A 245 -2.44 13.16 -4.68
N GLY A 246 -1.76 14.16 -4.13
CA GLY A 246 -0.31 14.18 -4.00
C GLY A 246 0.24 15.58 -3.72
N HIS A 247 1.56 15.68 -3.71
CA HIS A 247 2.26 16.93 -3.47
C HIS A 247 2.77 17.56 -4.77
N VAL A 248 2.75 18.89 -4.82
CA VAL A 248 3.51 19.68 -5.77
C VAL A 248 4.53 20.50 -5.01
N TYR A 249 5.79 20.33 -5.37
CA TYR A 249 6.92 21.03 -4.76
C TYR A 249 7.40 22.09 -5.73
N LEU A 250 7.32 23.35 -5.29
CA LEU A 250 7.71 24.52 -6.06
C LEU A 250 8.88 25.20 -5.34
N LYS A 251 9.75 25.86 -6.10
CA LYS A 251 10.76 26.75 -5.50
C LYS A 251 10.22 28.16 -5.49
N THR A 252 10.10 28.78 -4.32
CA THR A 252 9.66 30.18 -4.22
C THR A 252 10.66 31.11 -4.91
N PRO A 253 10.19 32.23 -5.51
CA PRO A 253 11.04 33.05 -6.35
C PRO A 253 12.08 33.82 -5.53
N SER A 254 12.91 34.61 -6.20
CA SER A 254 13.90 35.47 -5.54
C SER A 254 13.25 36.47 -4.59
N LYS A 255 14.04 36.96 -3.64
CA LYS A 255 13.61 37.98 -2.66
C LYS A 255 12.99 39.19 -3.38
N GLY A 256 11.83 39.64 -2.90
CA GLY A 256 11.05 40.75 -3.45
C GLY A 256 10.31 40.48 -4.76
N ALA A 257 10.48 39.30 -5.37
CA ALA A 257 9.90 39.02 -6.68
C ALA A 257 8.40 38.70 -6.63
N LEU A 258 7.91 38.05 -5.57
CA LEU A 258 6.49 37.74 -5.41
C LEU A 258 5.76 38.92 -4.77
N GLN A 259 5.00 39.68 -5.55
CA GLN A 259 4.26 40.84 -5.06
C GLN A 259 2.78 40.54 -4.87
N THR A 260 2.09 41.41 -4.14
CA THR A 260 0.65 41.30 -3.98
C THR A 260 -0.08 41.83 -5.22
N GLY A 261 -1.27 41.30 -5.46
CA GLY A 261 -2.15 41.74 -6.53
C GLY A 261 -3.61 41.42 -6.23
N THR A 262 -4.51 41.95 -7.04
CA THR A 262 -5.96 41.72 -6.96
C THR A 262 -6.41 41.08 -8.28
N PHE A 263 -7.07 39.92 -8.21
CA PHE A 263 -7.49 39.16 -9.38
C PHE A 263 -8.90 38.59 -9.20
N GLY A 264 -9.65 38.57 -10.30
CA GLY A 264 -10.96 37.93 -10.35
C GLY A 264 -11.96 38.57 -9.38
N VAL A 265 -12.63 37.71 -8.61
CA VAL A 265 -13.70 38.11 -7.67
C VAL A 265 -13.12 38.53 -6.32
N VAL A 266 -11.90 38.08 -5.99
CA VAL A 266 -11.24 38.40 -4.73
C VAL A 266 -10.60 39.80 -4.81
N THR A 267 -11.19 40.75 -4.09
CA THR A 267 -10.76 42.16 -4.08
C THR A 267 -9.60 42.45 -3.12
N ALA A 268 -9.38 41.59 -2.13
CA ALA A 268 -8.27 41.75 -1.18
C ALA A 268 -6.92 41.44 -1.87
N PRO A 269 -5.88 42.28 -1.66
CA PRO A 269 -4.56 42.00 -2.21
C PRO A 269 -3.96 40.74 -1.57
N ARG A 270 -3.50 39.81 -2.40
CA ARG A 270 -2.83 38.55 -1.99
C ARG A 270 -1.54 38.35 -2.77
N HIS A 271 -0.63 37.55 -2.23
CA HIS A 271 0.46 36.98 -3.03
C HIS A 271 -0.10 35.82 -3.86
N TRP A 272 -0.04 35.92 -5.18
CA TRP A 272 -0.68 34.95 -6.08
C TRP A 272 0.33 34.03 -6.75
N ILE A 273 0.05 32.73 -6.64
CA ILE A 273 0.67 31.66 -7.42
C ILE A 273 -0.45 30.98 -8.19
N ARG A 274 -0.23 30.64 -9.46
CA ARG A 274 -1.22 29.92 -10.26
C ARG A 274 -0.63 28.71 -10.98
N ALA A 275 -1.45 27.69 -11.17
CA ALA A 275 -1.21 26.62 -12.13
C ALA A 275 -2.06 26.91 -13.37
N ARG A 276 -1.45 27.03 -14.54
CA ARG A 276 -2.13 27.26 -15.82
C ARG A 276 -2.01 26.02 -16.70
N VAL A 277 -3.09 25.65 -17.37
CA VAL A 277 -3.09 24.57 -18.37
C VAL A 277 -2.35 25.07 -19.62
N ALA A 278 -1.08 24.68 -19.77
CA ALA A 278 -0.22 25.16 -20.85
C ALA A 278 -0.48 24.43 -22.17
N GLY A 279 -0.80 23.14 -22.07
CA GLY A 279 -1.02 22.27 -23.21
C GLY A 279 -1.37 20.85 -22.79
N GLY A 280 -1.52 19.96 -23.78
CA GLY A 280 -2.14 18.66 -23.55
C GLY A 280 -3.66 18.79 -23.33
N GLY A 281 -4.31 17.70 -22.93
CA GLY A 281 -5.75 17.68 -22.72
C GLY A 281 -6.11 16.61 -21.71
N TYR A 282 -6.90 16.99 -20.71
CA TYR A 282 -7.42 16.03 -19.74
C TYR A 282 -8.39 15.05 -20.40
N GLU A 283 -8.19 13.75 -20.21
CA GLU A 283 -9.18 12.74 -20.59
C GLU A 283 -10.49 12.92 -19.79
N SER A 284 -10.34 13.31 -18.52
CA SER A 284 -11.40 13.77 -17.64
C SER A 284 -10.86 14.96 -16.86
N PRO A 285 -11.52 16.13 -16.90
CA PRO A 285 -11.12 17.29 -16.10
C PRO A 285 -10.95 16.90 -14.63
N PRO A 286 -9.88 17.37 -13.96
CA PRO A 286 -9.65 17.04 -12.57
C PRO A 286 -10.70 17.73 -11.71
N LYS A 287 -11.08 17.07 -10.62
CA LYS A 287 -11.88 17.66 -9.55
C LYS A 287 -11.09 17.53 -8.25
N LEU A 288 -10.93 18.64 -7.54
CA LEU A 288 -10.20 18.69 -6.29
C LEU A 288 -11.15 18.75 -5.12
N LEU A 289 -10.81 18.05 -4.05
CA LEU A 289 -11.48 18.14 -2.78
C LEU A 289 -10.96 19.33 -1.97
N ALA A 290 -9.65 19.53 -1.96
CA ALA A 290 -8.98 20.59 -1.20
C ALA A 290 -7.53 20.76 -1.66
N VAL A 291 -7.00 21.96 -1.41
CA VAL A 291 -5.57 22.29 -1.45
C VAL A 291 -5.16 22.74 -0.05
N ARG A 292 -4.04 22.21 0.44
CA ARG A 292 -3.48 22.57 1.74
C ARG A 292 -2.00 22.90 1.63
N THR A 293 -1.57 23.82 2.48
CA THR A 293 -0.17 24.19 2.67
C THR A 293 0.31 23.63 4.00
N ASN A 294 1.62 23.48 4.16
CA ASN A 294 2.23 22.95 5.39
C ASN A 294 1.74 21.54 5.73
N THR A 295 1.40 20.75 4.70
CA THR A 295 0.90 19.39 4.85
C THR A 295 1.95 18.42 4.34
N VAL A 296 2.25 17.39 5.13
CA VAL A 296 3.28 16.40 4.82
C VAL A 296 2.78 15.00 5.13
N ASN A 297 3.27 14.04 4.34
CA ASN A 297 3.00 12.64 4.57
C ASN A 297 3.63 12.16 5.89
N ALA A 298 2.81 11.47 6.67
CA ALA A 298 3.21 10.78 7.88
C ALA A 298 2.76 9.33 7.82
N ILE A 299 3.57 8.46 8.40
CA ILE A 299 3.23 7.05 8.52
C ILE A 299 3.08 6.65 9.98
N GLN A 300 2.22 5.67 10.22
CA GLN A 300 1.98 5.11 11.53
C GLN A 300 3.15 4.20 11.92
N ALA A 301 4.22 4.81 12.40
CA ALA A 301 5.43 4.12 12.84
C ALA A 301 6.20 4.98 13.84
N GLU A 302 6.96 4.30 14.69
CA GLU A 302 7.90 4.90 15.63
C GLU A 302 9.32 4.46 15.29
N THR A 303 10.28 5.37 15.45
CA THR A 303 11.70 5.10 15.22
C THR A 303 12.38 4.70 16.54
N ALA A 304 12.88 3.46 16.60
CA ALA A 304 13.81 3.02 17.64
C ALA A 304 15.26 3.30 17.20
N ARG A 305 16.11 3.70 18.15
CA ARG A 305 17.53 4.01 17.90
C ARG A 305 18.44 3.32 18.91
N ASP A 306 19.62 2.95 18.44
CA ASP A 306 20.71 2.39 19.23
C ASP A 306 20.30 1.26 20.18
N GLU A 307 19.45 0.34 19.67
CA GLU A 307 19.06 -0.83 20.43
C GLU A 307 20.16 -1.89 20.40
N VAL A 308 20.69 -2.21 21.57
CA VAL A 308 21.66 -3.29 21.73
C VAL A 308 20.93 -4.64 21.71
N LEU A 309 21.21 -5.45 20.69
CA LEU A 309 20.59 -6.78 20.55
C LEU A 309 21.33 -7.84 21.38
N GLY A 310 22.64 -7.69 21.53
CA GLY A 310 23.45 -8.59 22.34
C GLY A 310 24.89 -8.73 21.87
N GLY A 311 25.52 -9.79 22.37
CA GLY A 311 26.88 -10.18 22.05
C GLY A 311 26.92 -11.41 21.16
N SER A 312 27.70 -11.37 20.08
CA SER A 312 27.97 -12.57 19.28
C SER A 312 28.83 -13.56 20.06
N THR A 313 28.44 -14.83 19.97
CA THR A 313 29.19 -15.99 20.48
C THR A 313 30.16 -16.58 19.46
N GLY A 314 30.20 -16.02 18.24
CA GLY A 314 31.01 -16.56 17.13
C GLY A 314 30.54 -17.90 16.58
N ARG A 315 29.30 -18.31 16.89
CA ARG A 315 28.72 -19.58 16.41
C ARG A 315 27.89 -19.37 15.13
N PRO A 316 27.74 -20.41 14.28
CA PRO A 316 26.84 -20.35 13.12
C PRO A 316 25.37 -20.09 13.50
N ASN A 317 24.60 -19.50 12.58
CA ASN A 317 23.13 -19.38 12.66
C ASN A 317 22.62 -18.68 13.93
N GLN A 318 23.37 -17.70 14.44
CA GLN A 318 22.93 -16.95 15.62
C GLN A 318 21.68 -16.12 15.32
N VAL A 319 20.79 -16.07 16.31
CA VAL A 319 19.52 -15.35 16.25
C VAL A 319 19.45 -14.35 17.39
N PHE A 320 19.08 -13.13 17.06
CA PHE A 320 18.83 -12.04 18.01
C PHE A 320 17.42 -11.49 17.78
N ARG A 321 16.85 -10.80 18.76
CA ARG A 321 15.47 -10.32 18.67
C ARG A 321 15.38 -8.84 19.02
N LEU A 322 14.70 -8.09 18.15
CA LEU A 322 14.34 -6.70 18.38
C LEU A 322 13.23 -6.59 19.42
N ALA A 323 13.28 -5.55 20.25
CA ALA A 323 12.30 -5.30 21.29
C ALA A 323 10.92 -4.91 20.73
N ASN A 324 10.90 -4.18 19.60
CA ASN A 324 9.67 -3.65 19.04
C ASN A 324 9.33 -4.29 17.68
N THR A 325 8.07 -4.69 17.54
CA THR A 325 7.54 -5.40 16.38
C THR A 325 6.11 -4.95 16.07
N PRO A 326 5.65 -5.08 14.82
CA PRO A 326 6.40 -5.54 13.65
C PRO A 326 7.30 -4.44 13.07
N VAL A 327 8.38 -4.85 12.41
CA VAL A 327 9.41 -3.96 11.85
C VAL A 327 9.03 -3.56 10.42
N LEU A 328 9.21 -2.30 10.06
CA LEU A 328 8.96 -1.77 8.72
C LEU A 328 10.06 -2.18 7.74
N SER A 329 9.67 -2.40 6.48
CA SER A 329 10.55 -2.90 5.43
C SER A 329 11.71 -1.96 5.17
N GLY A 330 12.93 -2.50 5.06
CA GLY A 330 14.11 -1.72 4.68
C GLY A 330 14.51 -0.63 5.68
N THR A 331 13.96 -0.64 6.91
CA THR A 331 14.26 0.41 7.91
C THR A 331 15.36 0.03 8.89
N LEU A 332 15.58 -1.28 9.13
CA LEU A 332 16.61 -1.76 10.04
C LEU A 332 18.00 -1.47 9.48
N LYS A 333 18.77 -0.66 10.21
CA LYS A 333 20.21 -0.47 10.04
C LYS A 333 20.92 -1.22 11.15
N LEU A 334 21.54 -2.33 10.80
CA LEU A 334 22.24 -3.19 11.75
C LEU A 334 23.75 -2.96 11.63
N GLU A 335 24.40 -2.74 12.77
CA GLU A 335 25.86 -2.66 12.85
C GLU A 335 26.40 -3.68 13.85
N VAL A 336 27.56 -4.25 13.52
CA VAL A 336 28.29 -5.15 14.40
C VAL A 336 29.71 -4.65 14.56
N ASP A 337 30.15 -4.54 15.81
CA ASP A 337 31.55 -4.29 16.17
C ASP A 337 32.25 -5.63 16.46
N GLU A 338 33.28 -5.95 15.70
CA GLU A 338 34.04 -7.19 15.85
C GLU A 338 35.42 -6.96 16.50
N GLY A 339 35.70 -5.74 16.98
CA GLY A 339 36.97 -5.36 17.63
C GLY A 339 37.67 -4.17 16.95
N ASP A 340 37.35 -3.91 15.69
CA ASP A 340 37.92 -2.82 14.87
C ASP A 340 36.91 -1.68 14.61
N GLY A 341 35.80 -1.67 15.36
CA GLY A 341 34.72 -0.71 15.23
C GLY A 341 33.49 -1.28 14.52
N PHE A 342 32.41 -0.50 14.54
CA PHE A 342 31.13 -0.88 13.99
C PHE A 342 31.13 -0.90 12.47
N ARG A 343 30.63 -1.99 11.89
CA ARG A 343 30.45 -2.16 10.45
C ARG A 343 28.98 -2.45 10.16
N ALA A 344 28.46 -1.82 9.10
CA ALA A 344 27.11 -2.05 8.64
C ALA A 344 26.97 -3.44 7.99
N TRP A 345 25.92 -4.15 8.36
CA TRP A 345 25.50 -5.39 7.70
C TRP A 345 24.30 -5.09 6.80
N ALA A 346 24.15 -5.85 5.71
CA ALA A 346 23.07 -5.67 4.75
C ALA A 346 21.95 -6.71 4.94
N ALA A 347 20.70 -6.26 4.87
CA ALA A 347 19.55 -7.14 4.90
C ALA A 347 19.40 -7.87 3.56
N VAL A 348 19.24 -9.19 3.60
CA VAL A 348 18.91 -10.04 2.46
C VAL A 348 17.64 -10.84 2.72
N GLY A 349 16.94 -11.25 1.67
CA GLY A 349 15.75 -12.11 1.80
C GLY A 349 16.10 -13.53 2.27
N ASP A 350 17.23 -14.03 1.82
CA ASP A 350 17.79 -15.33 2.21
C ASP A 350 19.32 -15.33 1.99
N PHE A 351 19.99 -16.37 2.48
CA PHE A 351 21.45 -16.51 2.36
C PHE A 351 21.91 -17.25 1.09
N PHE A 352 21.01 -17.71 0.21
CA PHE A 352 21.37 -18.56 -0.94
C PHE A 352 22.36 -17.90 -1.90
N GLY A 353 22.27 -16.57 -2.04
CA GLY A 353 23.20 -15.76 -2.84
C GLY A 353 24.38 -15.18 -2.07
N SER A 354 24.54 -15.50 -0.78
CA SER A 354 25.55 -14.89 0.10
C SER A 354 26.80 -15.76 0.18
N GLY A 355 27.98 -15.16 0.01
CA GLY A 355 29.27 -15.78 0.26
C GLY A 355 29.64 -15.85 1.75
N PRO A 356 30.74 -16.55 2.10
CA PRO A 356 31.16 -16.77 3.48
C PRO A 356 31.66 -15.51 4.20
N GLU A 357 32.10 -14.49 3.44
CA GLU A 357 32.60 -13.21 3.98
C GLU A 357 31.55 -12.09 3.92
N ASP A 358 30.40 -12.33 3.28
CA ASP A 358 29.38 -11.32 3.07
C ASP A 358 28.69 -10.97 4.40
N LEU A 359 28.67 -9.67 4.71
CA LEU A 359 28.08 -9.10 5.92
C LEU A 359 26.55 -9.03 5.78
N HIS A 360 25.91 -10.19 5.70
CA HIS A 360 24.47 -10.31 5.48
C HIS A 360 23.72 -10.81 6.71
N TYR A 361 22.50 -10.30 6.89
CA TYR A 361 21.54 -10.82 7.85
C TYR A 361 20.16 -10.98 7.20
N VAL A 362 19.35 -11.86 7.77
CA VAL A 362 17.94 -12.04 7.42
C VAL A 362 17.09 -11.55 8.58
N LEU A 363 16.10 -10.71 8.30
CA LEU A 363 15.15 -10.19 9.30
C LEU A 363 13.76 -10.80 9.08
N ASN A 364 13.24 -11.49 10.09
CA ASN A 364 11.82 -11.78 10.18
C ASN A 364 11.11 -10.57 10.79
N ARG A 365 10.39 -9.82 9.95
CA ARG A 365 9.78 -8.53 10.32
C ARG A 365 8.66 -8.63 11.34
N THR A 366 7.94 -9.74 11.37
CA THR A 366 6.87 -9.99 12.34
C THR A 366 7.44 -10.24 13.73
N SER A 367 8.35 -11.20 13.84
CA SER A 367 8.88 -11.63 15.14
C SER A 367 10.00 -10.73 15.66
N GLY A 368 10.60 -9.92 14.77
CA GLY A 368 11.79 -9.12 15.06
C GLY A 368 13.07 -9.95 15.11
N GLU A 369 13.05 -11.20 14.64
CA GLU A 369 14.22 -12.08 14.65
C GLU A 369 15.22 -11.69 13.57
N VAL A 370 16.44 -11.39 13.98
CA VAL A 370 17.60 -11.14 13.12
C VAL A 370 18.48 -12.37 13.16
N ARG A 371 18.64 -13.03 12.01
CA ARG A 371 19.48 -14.22 11.85
C ARG A 371 20.73 -13.88 11.05
N PHE A 372 21.85 -14.44 11.48
CA PHE A 372 23.14 -14.40 10.79
C PHE A 372 23.47 -15.71 10.07
N GLY A 373 24.43 -15.65 9.16
CA GLY A 373 24.86 -16.80 8.35
C GLY A 373 25.59 -17.89 9.15
N ASP A 374 25.98 -18.93 8.43
CA ASP A 374 26.67 -20.10 8.97
C ASP A 374 28.19 -20.13 8.67
N GLY A 375 28.70 -19.09 8.02
CA GLY A 375 30.10 -19.00 7.59
C GLY A 375 30.38 -19.65 6.24
N VAL A 376 29.37 -20.27 5.61
CA VAL A 376 29.40 -20.71 4.21
C VAL A 376 28.46 -19.83 3.40
N ASN A 377 27.22 -19.66 3.87
CA ASN A 377 26.19 -18.80 3.30
C ASN A 377 25.97 -17.62 4.25
N GLY A 378 26.71 -16.53 4.03
CA GLY A 378 26.77 -15.37 4.91
C GLY A 378 27.75 -15.55 6.07
N ARG A 379 28.41 -14.45 6.45
CA ARG A 379 29.42 -14.42 7.50
C ARG A 379 28.82 -14.65 8.90
N ILE A 380 29.61 -15.29 9.76
CA ILE A 380 29.31 -15.36 11.20
C ILE A 380 29.85 -14.09 11.87
N PRO A 381 29.04 -13.32 12.61
CA PRO A 381 29.55 -12.18 13.35
C PRO A 381 30.53 -12.67 14.42
N VAL A 382 31.70 -12.07 14.52
CA VAL A 382 32.69 -12.39 15.55
C VAL A 382 32.31 -11.68 16.86
N GLY A 383 32.50 -12.35 18.00
CA GLY A 383 32.31 -11.74 19.31
C GLY A 383 33.44 -10.75 19.63
N ASN A 384 33.09 -9.52 19.99
CA ASN A 384 34.08 -8.55 20.48
C ASN A 384 34.42 -8.84 21.95
N VAL A 385 35.66 -9.22 22.26
CA VAL A 385 36.11 -9.52 23.63
C VAL A 385 36.02 -8.29 24.55
N ASN A 386 36.27 -7.09 24.02
CA ASN A 386 36.19 -5.84 24.77
C ASN A 386 34.73 -5.40 25.00
N ASN A 387 33.78 -5.94 24.24
CA ASN A 387 32.36 -5.64 24.34
C ASN A 387 31.47 -6.87 24.14
N ALA A 388 31.70 -7.92 24.93
CA ALA A 388 31.16 -9.26 24.69
C ALA A 388 29.62 -9.38 24.82
N ARG A 389 28.91 -8.33 25.25
CA ARG A 389 27.45 -8.33 25.43
C ARG A 389 26.70 -7.30 24.58
N ALA A 390 27.40 -6.39 23.92
CA ALA A 390 26.75 -5.28 23.22
C ALA A 390 27.42 -4.95 21.88
N ASN A 391 27.93 -5.97 21.20
CA ASN A 391 28.63 -5.77 19.95
C ASN A 391 27.71 -5.79 18.71
N ILE A 392 26.48 -6.28 18.84
CA ILE A 392 25.45 -6.21 17.79
C ILE A 392 24.41 -5.16 18.19
N VAL A 393 24.26 -4.14 17.35
CA VAL A 393 23.41 -2.98 17.63
C VAL A 393 22.54 -2.64 16.42
N ALA A 394 21.24 -2.52 16.64
CA ALA A 394 20.32 -1.93 15.68
C ALA A 394 20.34 -0.40 15.84
N ARG A 395 21.06 0.28 14.96
CA ARG A 395 21.25 1.74 15.00
C ARG A 395 19.95 2.51 14.81
N GLU A 396 19.14 2.04 13.89
CA GLU A 396 17.86 2.64 13.57
C GLU A 396 16.97 1.55 13.00
N TYR A 397 15.73 1.47 13.46
CA TYR A 397 14.68 0.75 12.77
C TYR A 397 13.34 1.38 13.10
N ARG A 398 12.34 1.14 12.25
CA ARG A 398 10.98 1.64 12.49
C ARG A 398 10.06 0.47 12.74
N PHE A 399 9.16 0.64 13.67
CA PHE A 399 8.17 -0.37 14.03
C PHE A 399 6.79 0.24 14.15
N GLY A 400 5.77 -0.61 14.03
CA GLY A 400 4.37 -0.21 14.07
C GLY A 400 3.59 -0.82 12.90
N GLY A 401 2.50 -0.18 12.55
CA GLY A 401 1.52 -0.67 11.60
C GLY A 401 0.37 -1.44 12.22
N GLY A 402 -0.48 -1.94 11.33
CA GLY A 402 -1.75 -2.55 11.71
C GLY A 402 -2.95 -1.67 11.39
N LYS A 403 -4.14 -2.26 11.49
CA LYS A 403 -5.42 -1.58 11.24
C LYS A 403 -5.73 -0.51 12.26
N ARG A 404 -5.10 -0.56 13.45
CA ARG A 404 -5.21 0.47 14.50
C ARG A 404 -4.75 1.85 14.00
N GLY A 405 -3.89 1.89 12.98
CA GLY A 405 -3.49 3.12 12.32
C GLY A 405 -4.56 3.77 11.43
N ASN A 406 -5.65 3.07 11.09
CA ASN A 406 -6.71 3.62 10.23
C ASN A 406 -7.67 4.49 11.06
N VAL A 407 -7.19 5.67 11.44
CA VAL A 407 -7.94 6.63 12.26
C VAL A 407 -8.74 7.60 11.38
N ALA A 408 -9.84 8.13 11.92
CA ALA A 408 -10.75 9.00 11.18
C ALA A 408 -10.11 10.34 10.77
N ALA A 409 -10.78 11.08 9.87
CA ALA A 409 -10.43 12.47 9.60
C ALA A 409 -10.44 13.30 10.89
N ALA A 410 -9.53 14.27 11.00
CA ALA A 410 -9.37 15.13 12.17
C ALA A 410 -9.26 14.36 13.50
N SER A 411 -8.54 13.25 13.53
CA SER A 411 -8.29 12.47 14.76
C SER A 411 -6.83 12.53 15.22
N ILE A 412 -5.90 12.80 14.30
CA ILE A 412 -4.49 13.02 14.58
C ILE A 412 -4.32 14.48 15.00
N LYS A 413 -4.20 14.76 16.30
CA LYS A 413 -4.25 16.13 16.84
C LYS A 413 -3.14 16.49 17.81
N THR A 414 -2.55 15.51 18.49
CA THR A 414 -1.63 15.80 19.60
C THR A 414 -0.20 15.74 19.09
N LEU A 415 0.46 16.90 19.03
CA LEU A 415 1.88 16.98 18.72
C LEU A 415 2.70 16.44 19.91
N LEU A 416 3.47 15.38 19.69
CA LEU A 416 4.33 14.78 20.72
C LEU A 416 5.74 15.38 20.71
N THR A 417 6.28 15.68 19.52
CA THR A 417 7.54 16.41 19.36
C THR A 417 7.25 17.90 19.23
N SER A 418 7.56 18.69 20.26
CA SER A 418 7.34 20.13 20.22
C SER A 418 8.17 20.80 19.11
N VAL A 419 7.51 21.68 18.34
CA VAL A 419 8.16 22.47 17.29
C VAL A 419 7.78 23.94 17.48
N THR A 420 8.78 24.76 17.83
CA THR A 420 8.55 26.18 18.09
C THR A 420 7.98 26.90 16.87
N GLY A 421 6.85 27.58 17.04
CA GLY A 421 6.18 28.35 15.98
C GLY A 421 5.00 27.62 15.32
N VAL A 422 4.85 26.30 15.52
CA VAL A 422 3.67 25.54 15.10
C VAL A 422 2.49 25.84 16.05
N ASP A 423 1.29 25.94 15.48
CA ASP A 423 0.03 26.05 16.23
C ASP A 423 -0.48 24.64 16.56
N ASP A 424 -0.01 24.09 17.67
CA ASP A 424 -0.29 22.72 18.12
C ASP A 424 -1.80 22.41 18.21
N ALA A 425 -2.63 23.41 18.50
CA ALA A 425 -4.08 23.25 18.60
C ALA A 425 -4.78 23.01 17.25
N LYS A 426 -4.11 23.32 16.14
CA LYS A 426 -4.64 23.16 14.78
C LYS A 426 -3.91 22.10 13.95
N VAL A 427 -2.95 21.39 14.54
CA VAL A 427 -2.34 20.22 13.90
C VAL A 427 -3.42 19.18 13.65
N GLY A 428 -3.47 18.65 12.42
CA GLY A 428 -4.61 17.87 12.00
C GLY A 428 -4.44 17.17 10.66
N ASN A 429 -5.14 16.05 10.50
CA ASN A 429 -5.32 15.37 9.23
C ASN A 429 -6.66 15.72 8.58
N LEU A 430 -6.66 16.06 7.30
CA LEU A 430 -7.88 16.38 6.55
C LEU A 430 -8.70 15.13 6.22
N LEU A 431 -8.02 14.09 5.74
CA LEU A 431 -8.62 12.80 5.40
C LEU A 431 -8.24 11.75 6.44
N ALA A 432 -9.05 10.70 6.54
CA ALA A 432 -8.74 9.54 7.37
C ALA A 432 -7.38 8.94 7.01
N ALA A 433 -6.66 8.45 8.01
CA ALA A 433 -5.49 7.63 7.77
C ALA A 433 -5.92 6.29 7.17
N THR A 434 -5.20 5.81 6.17
CA THR A 434 -5.57 4.60 5.43
C THR A 434 -4.37 3.70 5.16
N SER A 435 -4.62 2.52 4.60
CA SER A 435 -3.61 1.51 4.23
C SER A 435 -2.98 0.73 5.38
N GLY A 436 -3.38 1.00 6.64
CA GLY A 436 -2.98 0.16 7.77
C GLY A 436 -3.58 -1.23 7.66
N ARG A 437 -2.74 -2.27 7.69
CA ARG A 437 -3.17 -3.68 7.64
C ARG A 437 -2.47 -4.46 8.74
N ASP A 438 -3.24 -5.28 9.46
CA ASP A 438 -2.66 -6.23 10.42
C ASP A 438 -1.85 -7.29 9.68
N GLU A 439 -1.01 -8.02 10.41
CA GLU A 439 -0.36 -9.20 9.87
C GLU A 439 -1.41 -10.17 9.30
N GLU A 440 -1.07 -10.76 8.15
CA GLU A 440 -1.91 -11.75 7.50
C GLU A 440 -2.15 -12.94 8.42
N THR A 441 -3.42 -13.30 8.59
CA THR A 441 -3.76 -14.48 9.38
C THR A 441 -3.37 -15.76 8.64
N LEU A 442 -3.19 -16.84 9.39
CA LEU A 442 -2.84 -18.12 8.79
C LEU A 442 -3.87 -18.61 7.77
N ASP A 443 -5.17 -18.39 8.03
CA ASP A 443 -6.23 -18.79 7.11
C ASP A 443 -6.29 -17.95 5.83
N GLU A 444 -5.90 -16.68 5.90
CA GLU A 444 -5.70 -15.83 4.71
C GLU A 444 -4.49 -16.31 3.90
N ALA A 445 -3.37 -16.61 4.56
CA ALA A 445 -2.19 -17.15 3.90
C ALA A 445 -2.48 -18.51 3.22
N LYS A 446 -3.27 -19.40 3.85
CA LYS A 446 -3.73 -20.66 3.25
C LYS A 446 -4.54 -20.44 1.97
N LYS A 447 -5.30 -19.34 1.86
CA LYS A 447 -6.06 -18.95 0.65
C LYS A 447 -5.18 -18.29 -0.40
N ARG A 448 -4.21 -17.47 0.00
CA ARG A 448 -3.25 -16.80 -0.89
C ARG A 448 -2.27 -17.78 -1.53
N ALA A 449 -1.75 -18.72 -0.75
CA ALA A 449 -0.66 -19.60 -1.16
C ALA A 449 -0.92 -20.37 -2.49
N PRO A 450 -2.06 -21.05 -2.70
CA PRO A 450 -2.33 -21.72 -3.97
C PRO A 450 -2.33 -20.78 -5.18
N LEU A 451 -2.81 -19.54 -5.00
CA LEU A 451 -2.87 -18.53 -6.05
C LEU A 451 -1.48 -18.02 -6.42
N THR A 452 -0.62 -17.79 -5.42
CA THR A 452 0.78 -17.40 -5.64
C THR A 452 1.56 -18.50 -6.38
N ILE A 453 1.36 -19.77 -6.01
CA ILE A 453 2.02 -20.91 -6.66
C ILE A 453 1.53 -21.09 -8.11
N LYS A 454 0.22 -20.94 -8.34
CA LYS A 454 -0.39 -21.09 -9.67
C LYS A 454 0.08 -20.01 -10.63
N SER A 455 0.05 -18.75 -10.20
CA SER A 455 0.36 -17.61 -11.06
C SER A 455 1.87 -17.37 -11.24
N LYS A 456 2.72 -17.74 -10.26
CA LYS A 456 4.16 -17.40 -10.22
C LYS A 456 4.44 -15.92 -10.57
N CYS A 457 3.55 -15.02 -10.14
CA CYS A 457 3.58 -13.59 -10.49
C CYS A 457 3.53 -13.30 -12.00
N ARG A 458 2.89 -14.16 -12.79
CA ARG A 458 2.71 -13.99 -14.24
C ARG A 458 1.24 -14.09 -14.62
N ALA A 459 0.75 -13.12 -15.36
CA ALA A 459 -0.60 -13.15 -15.94
C ALA A 459 -0.57 -13.88 -17.29
N VAL A 460 -0.67 -15.22 -17.29
CA VAL A 460 -0.65 -16.02 -18.52
C VAL A 460 -2.06 -16.36 -18.98
N THR A 461 -2.96 -16.65 -18.04
CA THR A 461 -4.38 -16.87 -18.32
C THR A 461 -5.22 -15.62 -18.02
N ASN A 462 -6.44 -15.58 -18.56
CA ASN A 462 -7.38 -14.50 -18.23
C ASN A 462 -7.75 -14.48 -16.73
N GLU A 463 -7.67 -15.64 -16.07
CA GLU A 463 -7.92 -15.76 -14.64
C GLU A 463 -6.77 -15.13 -13.86
N ASP A 464 -5.52 -15.46 -14.20
CA ASP A 464 -4.33 -14.85 -13.62
C ASP A 464 -4.32 -13.32 -13.81
N ALA A 465 -4.73 -12.83 -14.99
CA ALA A 465 -4.84 -11.39 -15.24
C ALA A 465 -5.90 -10.71 -14.36
N CYS A 466 -7.03 -11.38 -14.10
CA CYS A 466 -8.05 -10.86 -13.17
C CYS A 466 -7.56 -10.89 -11.72
N GLU A 467 -6.76 -11.88 -11.34
CA GLU A 467 -6.20 -12.01 -9.99
C GLU A 467 -5.11 -10.97 -9.73
N VAL A 468 -4.18 -10.77 -10.67
CA VAL A 468 -3.18 -9.69 -10.62
C VAL A 468 -3.89 -8.33 -10.59
N ALA A 469 -4.93 -8.13 -11.40
CA ALA A 469 -5.73 -6.90 -11.35
C ALA A 469 -6.50 -6.73 -10.03
N ALA A 470 -6.90 -7.80 -9.35
CA ALA A 470 -7.59 -7.76 -8.06
C ALA A 470 -6.67 -7.45 -6.89
N ALA A 471 -5.43 -7.89 -6.96
CA ALA A 471 -4.40 -7.37 -6.07
C ALA A 471 -4.22 -5.85 -6.28
N LEU A 472 -4.19 -5.39 -7.53
CA LEU A 472 -3.85 -4.00 -7.88
C LEU A 472 -4.98 -2.97 -7.74
N SER A 473 -6.26 -3.34 -7.90
CA SER A 473 -7.42 -2.44 -7.71
C SER A 473 -8.76 -3.16 -7.89
N SER A 474 -9.73 -2.82 -7.05
CA SER A 474 -11.12 -3.29 -7.19
C SER A 474 -11.81 -2.82 -8.48
N GLU A 475 -11.36 -1.72 -9.08
CA GLU A 475 -11.91 -1.15 -10.30
C GLU A 475 -11.31 -1.81 -11.56
N LEU A 476 -10.00 -2.05 -11.57
CA LEU A 476 -9.32 -2.83 -12.61
C LEU A 476 -9.90 -4.25 -12.69
N SER A 477 -10.21 -4.84 -11.53
CA SER A 477 -10.94 -6.11 -11.43
C SER A 477 -12.31 -6.07 -12.08
N ARG A 478 -13.11 -5.02 -11.83
CA ARG A 478 -14.44 -4.87 -12.44
C ARG A 478 -14.33 -4.74 -13.96
N ARG A 479 -13.38 -3.96 -14.47
CA ARG A 479 -13.14 -3.83 -15.92
C ARG A 479 -12.67 -5.14 -16.56
N ALA A 480 -11.78 -5.87 -15.89
CA ALA A 480 -11.33 -7.19 -16.35
C ALA A 480 -12.50 -8.21 -16.41
N ARG A 481 -13.34 -8.24 -15.36
CA ARG A 481 -14.56 -9.09 -15.30
C ARG A 481 -15.61 -8.68 -16.34
N ALA A 482 -15.79 -7.38 -16.60
CA ALA A 482 -16.71 -6.88 -17.63
C ALA A 482 -16.27 -7.31 -19.04
N ARG A 483 -14.98 -7.22 -19.37
CA ARG A 483 -14.43 -7.72 -20.64
C ARG A 483 -14.61 -9.24 -20.80
N ARG A 484 -14.58 -10.01 -19.71
CA ARG A 484 -14.90 -11.45 -19.70
C ARG A 484 -16.37 -11.70 -20.06
N GLY A 485 -17.29 -10.91 -19.51
CA GLY A 485 -18.72 -10.96 -19.85
C GLY A 485 -18.97 -10.73 -21.34
N ASP A 486 -18.33 -9.72 -21.92
CA ASP A 486 -18.48 -9.39 -23.34
C ASP A 486 -17.89 -10.45 -24.29
N ARG A 487 -16.74 -11.05 -23.95
CA ARG A 487 -16.17 -12.15 -24.75
C ARG A 487 -17.05 -13.41 -24.71
N HIS A 488 -17.63 -13.77 -23.55
CA HIS A 488 -18.57 -14.89 -23.48
C HIS A 488 -19.87 -14.61 -24.24
N ARG A 489 -20.36 -13.36 -24.24
CA ARG A 489 -21.53 -12.94 -25.03
C ARG A 489 -21.27 -13.04 -26.54
N ARG A 490 -20.10 -12.58 -27.01
CA ARG A 490 -19.67 -12.71 -28.41
C ARG A 490 -19.43 -14.16 -28.82
N ALA A 491 -18.90 -15.00 -27.93
CA ALA A 491 -18.72 -16.43 -28.20
C ALA A 491 -20.07 -17.19 -28.28
N ARG A 492 -21.05 -16.84 -27.44
CA ARG A 492 -22.42 -17.36 -27.52
C ARG A 492 -23.14 -16.90 -28.80
N GLN A 493 -23.01 -15.64 -29.20
CA GLN A 493 -23.59 -15.13 -30.45
C GLN A 493 -22.96 -15.77 -31.71
N ARG A 494 -21.67 -16.12 -31.68
CA ARG A 494 -21.03 -16.87 -32.78
C ARG A 494 -21.47 -18.34 -32.86
N ARG A 495 -21.82 -18.99 -31.74
CA ARG A 495 -22.40 -20.35 -31.72
C ARG A 495 -23.88 -20.39 -32.08
N ALA A 496 -24.58 -19.26 -32.03
CA ALA A 496 -26.01 -19.17 -32.29
C ALA A 496 -26.38 -18.80 -33.75
N LYS A 497 -25.43 -18.84 -34.71
CA LYS A 497 -25.78 -18.81 -36.14
C LYS A 497 -26.14 -20.24 -36.59
N PRO A 498 -27.41 -20.55 -36.92
CA PRO A 498 -27.76 -21.87 -37.45
C PRO A 498 -27.27 -21.99 -38.89
N HIS A 499 -26.80 -23.18 -39.26
CA HIS A 499 -26.65 -23.60 -40.65
C HIS A 499 -28.00 -23.44 -41.36
N ALA A 500 -28.11 -22.48 -42.29
CA ALA A 500 -29.27 -22.38 -43.15
C ALA A 500 -29.27 -23.54 -44.15
N GLU A 501 -30.24 -24.44 -43.97
CA GLU A 501 -30.59 -25.50 -44.90
C GLU A 501 -30.89 -24.95 -46.29
N ARG A 502 -30.31 -25.58 -47.31
CA ARG A 502 -30.73 -25.42 -48.71
C ARG A 502 -32.14 -25.99 -48.85
N ARG A 503 -33.15 -25.15 -48.95
CA ARG A 503 -34.46 -25.52 -49.48
C ARG A 503 -34.59 -25.00 -50.91
N HIS A 504 -34.88 -25.93 -51.81
CA HIS A 504 -35.34 -25.69 -53.17
C HIS A 504 -36.58 -24.80 -53.15
N ASP A 505 -36.59 -23.75 -53.98
CA ASP A 505 -37.80 -23.04 -54.36
C ASP A 505 -37.90 -23.03 -55.89
N PRO A 506 -39.01 -23.49 -56.51
CA PRO A 506 -39.09 -23.73 -57.95
C PRO A 506 -39.93 -22.67 -58.65
N HIS A 507 -39.48 -21.42 -58.78
CA HIS A 507 -40.09 -20.49 -59.75
C HIS A 507 -39.06 -19.49 -60.29
N GLY A 508 -38.95 -19.44 -61.61
CA GLY A 508 -37.94 -18.67 -62.31
C GLY A 508 -38.24 -17.17 -62.37
N LEU A 509 -37.18 -16.38 -62.23
CA LEU A 509 -36.98 -15.08 -62.86
C LEU A 509 -35.47 -14.77 -62.86
N ARG A 510 -34.92 -14.50 -64.06
CA ARG A 510 -33.53 -14.10 -64.30
C ARG A 510 -33.26 -12.66 -63.84
N VAL A 511 -31.97 -12.33 -63.74
CA VAL A 511 -31.26 -11.02 -63.96
C VAL A 511 -30.48 -10.53 -62.71
N PRO A 512 -29.25 -9.95 -62.79
CA PRO A 512 -27.97 -10.39 -63.40
C PRO A 512 -26.79 -10.37 -62.38
N GLU A 513 -25.62 -10.93 -62.72
CA GLU A 513 -24.40 -10.90 -61.88
C GLU A 513 -23.71 -9.51 -61.84
N PRO A 514 -23.24 -9.04 -60.67
CA PRO A 514 -22.33 -7.89 -60.59
C PRO A 514 -20.85 -8.32 -60.67
N THR A 515 -20.15 -7.58 -61.52
CA THR A 515 -18.74 -7.62 -61.94
C THR A 515 -17.72 -7.53 -60.78
N PRO A 516 -16.56 -8.22 -60.84
CA PRO A 516 -15.44 -8.02 -59.93
C PRO A 516 -14.58 -6.78 -60.30
N PRO A 517 -13.96 -6.10 -59.32
CA PRO A 517 -13.13 -4.93 -59.57
C PRO A 517 -11.74 -5.29 -60.16
N PRO A 518 -11.10 -4.35 -60.90
CA PRO A 518 -9.94 -4.65 -61.74
C PRO A 518 -8.61 -4.66 -60.98
N HIS A 519 -7.69 -5.50 -61.46
CA HIS A 519 -6.25 -5.38 -61.24
C HIS A 519 -5.70 -4.29 -62.16
N ASP A 520 -4.83 -3.42 -61.64
CA ASP A 520 -3.87 -2.70 -62.47
C ASP A 520 -2.46 -2.67 -61.84
N ARG A 521 -1.47 -2.79 -62.72
CA ARG A 521 -0.03 -2.93 -62.47
C ARG A 521 0.67 -1.61 -62.80
N GLY A 522 1.78 -1.34 -62.10
CA GLY A 522 2.82 -0.36 -62.49
C GLY A 522 2.81 0.89 -61.59
N LEU A 523 3.92 1.49 -61.19
CA LEU A 523 5.27 1.54 -61.72
C LEU A 523 6.32 1.77 -60.61
N ARG A 524 7.49 1.15 -60.80
CA ARG A 524 8.88 1.65 -60.62
C ARG A 524 9.24 2.48 -59.37
N ARG A 525 10.13 1.91 -58.56
CA ARG A 525 11.19 2.66 -57.83
C ARG A 525 12.36 2.96 -58.79
N PRO A 526 13.05 4.10 -58.66
CA PRO A 526 14.46 4.22 -59.01
C PRO A 526 15.36 4.03 -57.78
N THR A 527 16.52 3.47 -58.05
CA THR A 527 17.69 3.26 -57.19
C THR A 527 18.60 4.50 -57.12
N ASP A 528 19.40 4.55 -56.06
CA ASP A 528 20.71 5.20 -55.88
C ASP A 528 20.84 6.73 -55.96
N LEU A 529 20.93 7.36 -54.78
CA LEU A 529 22.14 8.04 -54.24
C LEU A 529 21.96 8.37 -52.75
#